data_AF-A0A7C5HGR7-F1
#
_entry.id   AF-A0A7C5HGR7-F1
#
_cell.length_a   1.000
_cell.length_b   1.000
_cell.length_c   1.000
_cell.angle_alpha   90.00
_cell.angle_beta   90.00
_cell.angle_gamma   90.00
#
_symmetry.space_group_name_H-M   'P 1'
#
loop_
_entity.id
_entity.type
_entity.pdbx_description
1 polymer ?
#
loop_
_entity_poly.entity_id
_entity_poly.type
_entity_poly.pdbx_seq_one_letter_code
_entity_poly.pdbx_strand_id
1 'polypeptide(L)'
;LKRYLKSKNIALFLTCESPEAMALSIYLPQLKIHLMRNRIVSEKIIAPHQINDKEMIYDFVNEIEEGYHKSFKSSRDDSLQWSEEALEQLENLPPFFSSKIKEGLSIYAREQGIRCITPEVLDEARANYEGY
;
A
#
# COMPACT_ATOMS: atom_id res chain seq x y z
N LEU A 1 10.70 7.20 -20.96
CA LEU A 1 9.79 6.59 -19.96
C LEU A 1 9.92 5.07 -19.82
N LYS A 2 9.66 4.26 -20.86
CA LYS A 2 9.57 2.78 -20.77
C LYS A 2 10.79 2.08 -20.13
N ARG A 3 12.00 2.63 -20.24
CA ARG A 3 13.24 2.04 -19.66
C ARG A 3 13.36 2.25 -18.15
N TYR A 4 12.82 3.34 -17.61
CA TYR A 4 12.91 3.71 -16.19
C TYR A 4 11.75 3.20 -15.35
N LEU A 5 10.61 2.97 -16.00
CA LEU A 5 9.40 2.53 -15.32
C LEU A 5 9.28 1.01 -15.24
N LYS A 6 10.07 0.21 -15.97
CA LYS A 6 9.91 -1.25 -16.05
C LYS A 6 9.81 -1.93 -14.66
N SER A 7 8.74 -2.71 -14.46
CA SER A 7 8.46 -3.47 -13.22
C SER A 7 8.31 -2.62 -11.96
N LYS A 8 7.92 -1.35 -12.11
CA LYS A 8 7.57 -0.47 -10.99
C LYS A 8 6.05 -0.43 -10.80
N ASN A 9 5.67 -0.23 -9.54
CA ASN A 9 4.34 0.22 -9.14
C ASN A 9 4.17 1.69 -9.56
N ILE A 10 3.06 2.02 -10.20
CA ILE A 10 2.81 3.35 -10.76
C ILE A 10 1.44 3.84 -10.28
N ALA A 11 1.39 5.05 -9.74
CA ALA A 11 0.15 5.79 -9.56
C ALA A 11 -0.02 6.76 -10.73
N LEU A 12 -1.24 6.86 -11.27
CA LEU A 12 -1.55 7.74 -12.37
C LEU A 12 -2.57 8.79 -11.91
N PHE A 13 -2.27 10.06 -12.17
CA PHE A 13 -3.25 11.13 -12.02
C PHE A 13 -3.34 11.93 -13.33
N LEU A 14 -4.56 12.33 -13.69
CA LEU A 14 -4.81 13.14 -14.88
C LEU A 14 -5.60 14.38 -14.47
N THR A 15 -5.04 15.55 -14.74
CA THR A 15 -5.73 16.83 -14.66
C THR A 15 -6.13 17.26 -16.06
N CYS A 16 -7.40 17.57 -16.26
CA CYS A 16 -7.94 17.80 -17.59
C CYS A 16 -9.04 18.87 -17.53
N GLU A 17 -8.94 19.91 -18.36
CA GLU A 17 -10.00 20.91 -18.54
C GLU A 17 -11.17 20.41 -19.40
N SER A 18 -10.99 19.29 -20.10
CA SER A 18 -12.05 18.65 -20.88
C SER A 18 -12.98 17.80 -19.99
N PRO A 19 -14.26 17.60 -20.38
CA PRO A 19 -15.22 16.78 -19.65
C PRO A 19 -14.66 15.41 -19.26
N GLU A 20 -14.87 15.01 -18.01
CA GLU A 20 -14.37 13.77 -17.39
C GLU A 20 -14.64 12.52 -18.24
N ALA A 21 -15.78 12.49 -18.95
CA ALA A 21 -16.14 11.42 -19.87
C ALA A 21 -15.15 11.23 -21.03
N MET A 22 -14.55 12.31 -21.55
CA MET A 22 -13.52 12.23 -22.60
C MET A 22 -12.17 11.78 -22.04
N ALA A 23 -11.83 12.24 -20.83
CA ALA A 23 -10.65 11.77 -20.08
C ALA A 23 -10.66 10.24 -19.89
N LEU A 24 -11.79 9.70 -19.45
CA LEU A 24 -12.00 8.26 -19.25
C LEU A 24 -11.97 7.45 -20.54
N SER A 25 -12.57 7.98 -21.62
CA SER A 25 -12.78 7.23 -22.86
C SER A 25 -11.60 7.26 -23.83
N ILE A 26 -10.78 8.31 -23.80
CA ILE A 26 -9.71 8.53 -24.78
C ILE A 26 -8.34 8.56 -24.12
N TYR A 27 -8.14 9.41 -23.11
CA TYR A 27 -6.81 9.69 -22.58
C TYR A 27 -6.28 8.57 -21.68
N LEU A 28 -7.12 8.06 -20.78
CA LEU A 28 -6.75 6.97 -19.87
C LEU A 28 -6.39 5.68 -20.60
N PRO A 29 -7.18 5.19 -21.58
CA PRO A 29 -6.82 3.99 -22.34
C PRO A 29 -5.49 4.14 -23.07
N GLN A 30 -5.22 5.31 -23.67
CA GLN A 30 -3.96 5.60 -24.36
C GLN A 30 -2.75 5.56 -23.41
N LEU A 31 -2.88 6.13 -22.21
CA LEU A 31 -1.85 6.08 -21.17
C LEU A 31 -1.62 4.66 -20.66
N LYS A 32 -2.72 3.93 -20.37
CA LYS A 32 -2.69 2.54 -19.88
C LYS A 32 -1.98 1.62 -20.87
N ILE A 33 -2.18 1.75 -22.18
CA ILE A 33 -1.49 0.96 -23.22
C ILE A 33 0.05 1.05 -23.08
N HIS A 34 0.56 2.24 -22.76
CA HIS A 34 2.00 2.46 -22.60
C HIS A 34 2.55 1.94 -21.26
N LEU A 35 1.66 1.68 -20.30
CA LEU A 35 1.93 1.20 -18.95
C LEU A 35 1.50 -0.27 -18.75
N MET A 36 1.08 -1.00 -19.79
CA MET A 36 0.59 -2.39 -19.69
C MET A 36 1.58 -3.37 -19.03
N ARG A 37 2.89 -3.06 -19.05
CA ARG A 37 3.94 -3.87 -18.39
C ARG A 37 4.16 -3.49 -16.93
N ASN A 38 3.37 -2.56 -16.42
CA ASN A 38 3.46 -1.98 -15.10
C ASN A 38 2.18 -2.22 -14.33
N ARG A 39 2.32 -2.35 -13.02
CA ARG A 39 1.17 -2.42 -12.14
C ARG A 39 0.73 -1.00 -11.81
N ILE A 40 -0.46 -0.64 -12.27
CA ILE A 40 -1.11 0.60 -11.89
C ILE A 40 -1.73 0.35 -10.52
N VAL A 41 -1.30 1.13 -9.54
CA VAL A 41 -1.68 0.99 -8.13
C VAL A 41 -2.96 1.78 -7.84
N SER A 42 -3.03 2.99 -8.38
CA SER A 42 -4.16 3.91 -8.26
C SER A 42 -4.27 4.74 -9.52
N GLU A 43 -5.50 5.09 -9.88
CA GLU A 43 -5.82 5.98 -10.99
C GLU A 43 -6.87 7.00 -10.54
N LYS A 44 -6.58 8.30 -10.68
CA LYS A 44 -7.55 9.35 -10.35
C LYS A 44 -7.57 10.45 -11.38
N ILE A 45 -8.77 10.85 -11.79
CA ILE A 45 -8.96 12.06 -12.59
C ILE A 45 -9.34 13.18 -11.63
N ILE A 46 -8.72 14.34 -11.80
CA ILE A 46 -8.94 15.50 -10.96
C ILE A 46 -9.35 16.65 -11.86
N ALA A 47 -10.57 17.16 -11.64
CA ALA A 47 -11.01 18.36 -12.34
C ALA A 47 -10.20 19.59 -11.88
N PRO A 48 -9.98 20.61 -12.73
CA PRO A 48 -9.11 21.75 -12.41
C PRO A 48 -9.51 22.48 -11.12
N HIS A 49 -10.82 22.53 -10.83
CA HIS A 49 -11.36 23.16 -9.63
C HIS A 49 -11.14 22.35 -8.34
N GLN A 50 -10.84 21.06 -8.45
CA GLN A 50 -10.60 20.17 -7.30
C GLN A 50 -9.11 20.01 -6.99
N ILE A 51 -8.20 20.56 -7.82
CA ILE A 51 -6.76 20.47 -7.59
C ILE A 51 -6.34 21.16 -6.29
N ASN A 52 -7.07 22.18 -5.85
CA ASN A 52 -6.82 22.88 -4.58
C ASN A 52 -7.54 22.24 -3.38
N ASP A 53 -8.36 21.22 -3.62
CA ASP A 53 -9.07 20.51 -2.56
C ASP A 53 -8.11 19.59 -1.82
N LYS A 54 -7.78 20.00 -0.59
CA LYS A 54 -6.80 19.27 0.24
C LYS A 54 -7.32 17.89 0.60
N GLU A 55 -8.61 17.73 0.88
CA GLU A 55 -9.21 16.46 1.28
C GLU A 55 -9.09 15.44 0.15
N MET A 56 -9.38 15.84 -1.08
CA MET A 56 -9.26 14.98 -2.26
C MET A 56 -7.82 14.53 -2.54
N ILE A 57 -6.83 15.40 -2.28
CA ILE A 57 -5.41 15.04 -2.36
C ILE A 57 -5.06 14.03 -1.26
N TYR A 58 -5.50 14.27 -0.02
CA TYR A 58 -5.25 13.33 1.08
C TYR A 58 -5.85 11.95 0.80
N ASP A 59 -7.08 11.88 0.32
CA ASP A 59 -7.72 10.62 -0.06
C ASP A 59 -6.95 9.89 -1.16
N PHE A 60 -6.44 10.63 -2.16
CA PHE A 60 -5.65 10.02 -3.22
C PHE A 60 -4.30 9.50 -2.74
N VAL A 61 -3.63 10.25 -1.85
CA VAL A 61 -2.38 9.82 -1.23
C VAL A 61 -2.61 8.56 -0.42
N ASN A 62 -3.66 8.49 0.39
CA ASN A 62 -4.03 7.29 1.13
C ASN A 62 -4.28 6.10 0.21
N GLU A 63 -5.02 6.29 -0.88
CA GLU A 63 -5.29 5.22 -1.85
C GLU A 63 -3.98 4.68 -2.48
N ILE A 64 -3.04 5.57 -2.80
CA ILE A 64 -1.71 5.19 -3.29
C ILE A 64 -0.95 4.39 -2.24
N GLU A 65 -0.94 4.84 -0.99
CA GLU A 65 -0.26 4.15 0.10
C GLU A 65 -0.86 2.76 0.31
N GLU A 66 -2.18 2.63 0.40
CA GLU A 66 -2.87 1.35 0.55
C GLU A 66 -2.56 0.40 -0.62
N GLY A 67 -2.68 0.90 -1.85
CA GLY A 67 -2.39 0.11 -3.04
C GLY A 67 -0.92 -0.30 -3.12
N TYR A 68 0.00 0.55 -2.64
CA TYR A 68 1.42 0.24 -2.56
C TYR A 68 1.70 -0.82 -1.49
N HIS A 69 1.18 -0.65 -0.28
CA HIS A 69 1.29 -1.61 0.82
C HIS A 69 0.71 -2.98 0.42
N LYS A 70 -0.40 -3.02 -0.33
CA LYS A 70 -0.97 -4.26 -0.87
C LYS A 70 -0.06 -4.95 -1.88
N SER A 71 0.72 -4.22 -2.69
CA SER A 71 1.78 -4.81 -3.54
C SER A 71 2.95 -5.35 -2.75
N PHE A 72 3.27 -4.67 -1.67
CA PHE A 72 4.50 -4.89 -0.96
C PHE A 72 4.37 -6.04 0.04
N LYS A 73 3.22 -6.12 0.73
CA LYS A 73 2.87 -7.22 1.64
C LYS A 73 2.94 -8.58 0.94
N SER A 74 2.49 -8.70 -0.31
CA SER A 74 2.57 -9.96 -1.08
C SER A 74 3.98 -10.42 -1.47
N SER A 75 5.04 -9.68 -1.12
CA SER A 75 6.43 -10.06 -1.45
C SER A 75 7.41 -10.01 -0.28
N ARG A 76 7.08 -9.29 0.81
CA ARG A 76 7.92 -9.23 2.02
C ARG A 76 7.30 -9.94 3.23
N ASP A 77 5.98 -9.99 3.35
CA ASP A 77 5.30 -10.79 4.40
C ASP A 77 5.51 -12.29 4.16
N ASP A 78 5.56 -12.70 2.88
CA ASP A 78 5.86 -14.07 2.43
C ASP A 78 7.26 -14.57 2.83
N SER A 79 8.18 -13.67 3.21
CA SER A 79 9.54 -14.05 3.61
C SER A 79 9.75 -14.13 5.13
N LEU A 80 8.78 -13.65 5.91
CA LEU A 80 8.77 -13.81 7.37
C LEU A 80 7.98 -15.08 7.67
N GLN A 81 8.65 -16.08 8.23
CA GLN A 81 7.95 -17.30 8.65
C GLN A 81 7.20 -17.00 9.94
N TRP A 82 5.88 -17.11 9.92
CA TRP A 82 5.07 -16.97 11.13
C TRP A 82 4.89 -18.34 11.78
N SER A 83 5.03 -18.42 13.10
CA SER A 83 4.59 -19.61 13.82
C SER A 83 3.06 -19.67 13.82
N GLU A 84 2.52 -20.89 13.92
CA GLU A 84 1.08 -21.14 13.99
C GLU A 84 0.47 -20.41 15.20
N GLU A 85 1.14 -20.44 16.36
CA GLU A 85 0.67 -19.75 17.56
C GLU A 85 0.65 -18.22 17.40
N ALA A 86 1.61 -17.65 16.67
CA ALA A 86 1.65 -16.22 16.39
C ALA A 86 0.53 -15.77 15.44
N LEU A 87 0.14 -16.63 14.49
CA LEU A 87 -0.98 -16.38 13.59
C LEU A 87 -2.32 -16.45 14.33
N GLU A 88 -2.52 -17.45 15.19
CA GLU A 88 -3.73 -17.57 16.01
C GLU A 88 -3.92 -16.35 16.93
N GLN A 89 -2.83 -15.85 17.50
CA GLN A 89 -2.82 -14.62 18.29
C GLN A 89 -3.17 -13.37 17.47
N LEU A 90 -2.79 -13.33 16.20
CA LEU A 90 -3.06 -12.23 15.29
C LEU A 90 -4.50 -12.26 14.75
N GLU A 91 -5.05 -13.45 14.50
CA GLU A 91 -6.43 -13.66 14.04
C GLU A 91 -7.48 -13.40 15.13
N ASN A 92 -7.11 -13.58 16.40
CA ASN A 92 -7.96 -13.20 17.54
C ASN A 92 -8.15 -11.67 17.68
N LEU A 93 -7.40 -10.86 16.92
CA LEU A 93 -7.45 -9.40 17.02
C LEU A 93 -8.30 -8.75 15.92
N PRO A 94 -8.87 -7.57 16.19
CA PRO A 94 -9.55 -6.78 15.18
C PRO A 94 -8.61 -6.44 13.99
N PRO A 95 -9.13 -6.36 12.76
CA PRO A 95 -8.32 -6.17 11.53
C PRO A 95 -7.46 -4.90 11.51
N PHE A 96 -7.85 -3.88 12.27
CA PHE A 96 -7.08 -2.64 12.43
C PHE A 96 -5.82 -2.85 13.30
N PHE A 97 -5.93 -3.64 14.37
CA PHE A 97 -4.82 -3.97 15.27
C PHE A 97 -3.84 -4.96 14.65
N SER A 98 -4.33 -5.98 13.94
CA SER A 98 -3.47 -6.96 13.27
C SER A 98 -2.58 -6.32 12.21
N SER A 99 -3.09 -5.32 11.49
CA SER A 99 -2.31 -4.57 10.50
C SER A 99 -1.21 -3.73 11.15
N LYS A 100 -1.48 -3.08 12.28
CA LYS A 100 -0.50 -2.30 13.07
C LYS A 100 0.58 -3.19 13.67
N ILE A 101 0.19 -4.33 14.24
CA ILE A 101 1.12 -5.29 14.86
C ILE A 101 2.02 -5.95 13.82
N LYS A 102 1.49 -6.35 12.65
CA LYS A 102 2.31 -6.84 11.53
C LYS A 102 3.38 -5.84 11.10
N GLU A 103 3.03 -4.54 11.06
CA GLU A 103 3.97 -3.49 10.69
C GLU A 103 5.09 -3.33 11.73
N GLY A 104 4.72 -3.22 13.02
CA GLY A 104 5.70 -3.18 14.12
C GLY A 104 6.62 -4.39 14.15
N LEU A 105 6.07 -5.59 13.91
CA LEU A 105 6.82 -6.84 13.83
C LEU A 105 7.77 -6.88 12.64
N SER A 106 7.35 -6.36 11.48
CA SER A 106 8.23 -6.32 10.31
C SER A 106 9.44 -5.41 10.52
N ILE A 107 9.28 -4.33 11.29
CA ILE A 107 10.35 -3.40 11.65
C ILE A 107 11.27 -4.07 12.68
N TYR A 108 10.69 -4.60 13.76
CA TYR A 108 11.41 -5.29 14.82
C TYR A 108 12.22 -6.49 14.30
N ALA A 109 11.60 -7.34 13.47
CA ALA A 109 12.25 -8.49 12.89
C ALA A 109 13.41 -8.09 11.95
N ARG A 110 13.29 -6.96 11.27
CA ARG A 110 14.37 -6.43 10.43
C ARG A 110 15.53 -5.87 11.26
N GLU A 111 15.25 -5.20 12.37
CA GLU A 111 16.27 -4.65 13.27
C GLU A 111 17.02 -5.75 14.02
N GLN A 112 16.30 -6.79 14.46
CA GLN A 112 16.88 -7.93 15.18
C GLN A 112 17.41 -9.04 14.25
N GLY A 113 17.21 -8.91 12.93
CA GLY A 113 17.61 -9.94 11.95
C GLY A 113 16.80 -11.25 12.06
N ILE A 114 15.63 -11.19 12.69
CA ILE A 114 14.74 -12.32 12.94
C ILE A 114 14.00 -12.66 11.65
N ARG A 115 14.04 -13.93 11.25
CA ARG A 115 13.31 -14.44 10.08
C ARG A 115 12.00 -15.15 10.43
N CYS A 116 11.81 -15.49 11.70
CA CYS A 116 10.64 -16.21 12.20
C CYS A 116 9.94 -15.40 13.30
N ILE A 117 8.67 -15.06 13.10
CA ILE A 117 7.86 -14.37 14.11
C ILE A 117 7.30 -15.42 15.09
N THR A 118 7.77 -15.36 16.33
CA THR A 118 7.27 -16.16 17.46
C THR A 118 6.27 -15.36 18.31
N PRO A 119 5.44 -16.02 19.13
CA PRO A 119 4.51 -15.34 20.02
C PRO A 119 5.19 -14.37 21.00
N GLU A 120 6.43 -14.64 21.43
CA GLU A 120 7.21 -13.75 22.30
C GLU A 120 7.53 -12.41 21.63
N VAL A 121 7.96 -12.46 20.36
CA VAL A 121 8.26 -11.26 19.56
C VAL A 121 6.99 -10.46 19.28
N LEU A 122 5.86 -11.16 19.13
CA LEU A 122 4.54 -10.57 18.97
C LEU A 122 4.06 -9.85 20.24
N ASP A 123 4.32 -10.42 21.41
CA ASP A 123 4.02 -9.83 22.71
C ASP A 123 4.91 -8.60 22.99
N GLU A 124 6.20 -8.68 22.65
CA GLU A 124 7.15 -7.58 22.83
C GLU A 124 6.83 -6.38 21.90
N ALA A 125 6.39 -6.65 20.67
CA ALA A 125 5.90 -5.62 19.76
C ALA A 125 4.58 -5.00 20.24
N ARG A 126 3.70 -5.77 20.90
CA ARG A 126 2.47 -5.27 21.53
C ARG A 126 2.76 -4.39 22.73
N ALA A 127 3.68 -4.79 23.61
CA ALA A 127 4.06 -4.04 24.80
C ALA A 127 4.61 -2.65 24.45
N ASN A 128 5.31 -2.51 23.32
CA ASN A 128 5.76 -1.21 22.81
C ASN A 128 4.62 -0.30 22.29
N TYR A 129 3.44 -0.86 22.00
CA TYR A 129 2.29 -0.15 21.44
C TYR A 129 1.18 0.12 22.48
N GLU A 130 1.02 -0.72 23.49
CA GLU A 130 0.11 -0.51 24.63
C GLU A 130 0.66 0.49 25.68
N GLY A 131 1.84 1.07 25.44
CA GLY A 131 2.49 2.04 26.31
C GLY A 131 2.08 3.51 26.15
N TYR A 132 0.91 3.82 25.57
CA TYR A 132 0.36 5.19 25.46
C TYR A 132 -1.09 5.28 25.94
#